data_AF-A0A7V8RGS4-F1
#
_entry.id   AF-A0A7V8RGS4-F1
#
_cell.length_a   1.000
_cell.length_b   1.000
_cell.length_c   1.000
_cell.angle_alpha   90.00
_cell.angle_beta   90.00
_cell.angle_gamma   90.00
#
_symmetry.space_group_name_H-M   'P 1'
#
loop_
_entity.id
_entity.type
_entity.pdbx_description
1 polymer ?
#
loop_
_entity_poly.entity_id
_entity_poly.type
_entity_poly.pdbx_seq_one_letter_code
_entity_poly.pdbx_strand_id
1 'polypeptide(L)'
;METGALLRLAYLANILILVPVCWAMFFGNAMASVFQGTVTDSLGLRLLVGSLWAAILSASVFGLFMPVLFAPLLLVQIIYKALWLTLFVLPLVLAGKPAPWGIASIFAAIVLTYPFVLWRAWSS
;
A
#
# COMPACT_ATOMS: atom_id res chain seq x y z
N MET A 1 -3.74 -8.11 25.36
CA MET A 1 -4.38 -7.21 24.39
C MET A 1 -3.97 -7.68 23.01
N GLU A 2 -4.92 -8.32 22.35
CA GLU A 2 -4.73 -9.50 21.50
C GLU A 2 -4.04 -9.17 20.18
N THR A 3 -3.07 -9.98 19.76
CA THR A 3 -2.42 -9.94 18.45
C THR A 3 -3.37 -9.69 17.28
N GLY A 4 -4.57 -10.25 17.33
CA GLY A 4 -5.63 -10.02 16.33
C GLY A 4 -6.07 -8.55 16.23
N ALA A 5 -6.05 -7.78 17.32
CA ALA A 5 -6.39 -6.36 17.31
C ALA A 5 -5.36 -5.52 16.54
N LEU A 6 -4.06 -5.78 16.73
CA LEU A 6 -3.00 -5.06 16.00
C LEU A 6 -3.07 -5.33 14.49
N LEU A 7 -3.29 -6.58 14.11
CA LEU A 7 -3.47 -6.96 12.70
C LEU A 7 -4.71 -6.27 12.11
N ARG A 8 -5.84 -6.24 12.84
CA ARG A 8 -7.06 -5.53 12.42
C ARG A 8 -6.83 -4.03 12.23
N LEU A 9 -6.04 -3.39 13.08
CA LEU A 9 -5.67 -1.98 12.89
C LEU A 9 -4.86 -1.77 11.61
N ALA A 10 -3.92 -2.68 11.30
CA ALA A 10 -3.17 -2.63 10.04
C ALA A 10 -4.10 -2.81 8.82
N TYR A 11 -5.03 -3.76 8.86
CA TYR A 11 -6.01 -3.93 7.78
C TYR A 11 -6.94 -2.73 7.63
N LEU A 12 -7.40 -2.15 8.75
CA LEU A 12 -8.22 -0.94 8.72
C LEU A 12 -7.46 0.23 8.10
N ALA A 13 -6.19 0.42 8.46
CA ALA A 13 -5.34 1.43 7.84
C ALA A 13 -5.20 1.21 6.33
N ASN A 14 -4.97 -0.04 5.88
CA ASN A 14 -4.95 -0.37 4.45
C ASN A 14 -6.26 0.00 3.77
N ILE A 15 -7.41 -0.28 4.38
CA ILE A 15 -8.72 0.04 3.81
C ILE A 15 -8.89 1.56 3.68
N LEU A 16 -8.60 2.32 4.73
CA LEU A 16 -8.72 3.78 4.73
C LEU A 16 -7.82 4.44 3.68
N ILE A 17 -6.64 3.88 3.44
CA ILE A 17 -5.72 4.35 2.40
C ILE A 17 -6.18 3.91 1.00
N LEU A 18 -6.57 2.65 0.84
CA LEU A 18 -6.80 2.05 -0.48
C LEU A 18 -8.17 2.36 -1.07
N VAL A 19 -9.20 2.61 -0.26
CA VAL A 19 -10.53 3.01 -0.76
C VAL A 19 -10.46 4.26 -1.66
N PRO A 20 -9.92 5.42 -1.21
CA PRO A 20 -9.83 6.61 -2.07
C PRO A 20 -8.86 6.41 -3.24
N VAL A 21 -7.80 5.62 -3.04
CA VAL A 21 -6.83 5.31 -4.10
C VAL A 21 -7.47 4.48 -5.22
N CYS A 22 -8.12 3.36 -4.89
CA CYS A 22 -8.84 2.54 -5.86
C CYS A 22 -9.95 3.35 -6.56
N TRP A 23 -10.69 4.17 -5.82
CA TRP A 23 -11.68 5.06 -6.41
C TRP A 23 -11.06 5.97 -7.48
N ALA A 24 -9.94 6.63 -7.16
CA ALA A 24 -9.24 7.49 -8.11
C ALA A 24 -8.71 6.73 -9.33
N MET A 25 -8.27 5.48 -9.17
CA MET A 25 -7.71 4.65 -10.24
C MET A 25 -8.77 4.18 -11.25
N PHE A 26 -9.97 3.83 -10.79
CA PHE A 26 -11.03 3.28 -11.65
C PHE A 26 -12.01 4.34 -12.15
N PHE A 27 -12.32 5.36 -11.33
CA PHE A 27 -13.43 6.27 -11.59
C PHE A 27 -13.04 7.76 -11.54
N GLY A 28 -11.84 8.08 -11.04
CA GLY A 28 -11.41 9.46 -10.81
C GLY A 28 -10.15 9.85 -11.58
N ASN A 29 -9.47 10.89 -11.06
CA ASN A 29 -8.22 11.41 -11.63
C ASN A 29 -7.00 10.95 -10.82
N ALA A 30 -6.63 9.68 -10.99
CA ALA A 30 -5.45 9.11 -10.33
C ALA A 30 -4.13 9.83 -10.70
N MET A 31 -4.03 10.41 -11.89
CA MET A 31 -2.82 11.11 -12.29
C MET A 31 -2.56 12.34 -11.42
N ALA A 32 -3.61 13.08 -11.07
CA ALA A 32 -3.50 14.20 -10.15
C ALA A 32 -3.37 13.75 -8.68
N SER A 33 -4.19 12.79 -8.25
CA SER A 33 -4.33 12.50 -6.81
C SER A 33 -3.38 11.43 -6.27
N VAL A 34 -2.99 10.45 -7.09
CA VAL A 34 -2.14 9.32 -6.67
C VAL A 34 -0.73 9.48 -7.21
N PHE A 35 -0.62 9.69 -8.53
CA PHE A 35 0.68 9.76 -9.20
C PHE A 35 1.24 11.18 -9.27
N GLN A 36 0.49 12.20 -8.84
CA GLN A 36 0.93 13.61 -8.76
C GLN A 36 1.62 14.12 -10.04
N GLY A 37 1.19 13.64 -11.21
CA GLY A 37 1.75 13.98 -12.52
C GLY A 37 3.15 13.42 -12.79
N THR A 38 3.69 12.55 -11.94
CA THR A 38 5.05 12.01 -12.07
C THR A 38 5.12 10.71 -12.88
N VAL A 39 3.97 10.15 -13.25
CA VAL A 39 3.85 8.93 -14.05
C VAL A 39 3.09 9.28 -15.32
N THR A 40 3.61 8.83 -16.48
CA THR A 40 2.93 9.00 -17.77
C THR A 40 1.60 8.24 -17.74
N ASP A 41 0.51 8.93 -18.06
CA ASP A 41 -0.81 8.30 -18.07
C ASP A 41 -0.91 7.24 -19.16
N SER A 42 -1.36 6.06 -18.77
CA SER A 42 -1.74 4.97 -19.66
C SER A 42 -2.90 4.26 -18.99
N LEU A 43 -4.01 4.14 -19.70
CA LEU A 43 -5.20 3.46 -19.18
C LEU A 43 -4.87 2.04 -18.72
N GLY A 44 -4.08 1.31 -19.51
CA GLY A 44 -3.66 -0.06 -19.17
C GLY A 44 -2.82 -0.11 -17.90
N LEU A 45 -1.82 0.77 -17.76
CA LEU A 45 -0.99 0.84 -16.55
C LEU A 45 -1.84 1.21 -15.32
N ARG A 46 -2.72 2.19 -15.47
CA ARG A 46 -3.61 2.64 -14.39
C ARG A 46 -4.52 1.50 -13.92
N LEU A 47 -5.18 0.79 -14.82
CA LEU A 47 -6.08 -0.31 -14.44
C LEU A 47 -5.32 -1.52 -13.87
N LEU A 48 -4.10 -1.79 -14.37
CA LEU A 48 -3.26 -2.89 -13.86
C LEU A 48 -2.75 -2.60 -12.43
N VAL A 49 -2.30 -1.38 -12.16
CA VAL A 49 -1.93 -0.99 -10.79
C VAL A 49 -3.16 -0.88 -9.89
N GLY A 50 -4.28 -0.39 -10.44
CA GLY A 50 -5.55 -0.30 -9.74
C GLY A 50 -6.07 -1.67 -9.29
N SER A 51 -5.98 -2.68 -10.15
CA SER A 51 -6.40 -4.05 -9.82
C SER A 51 -5.52 -4.71 -8.76
N LEU A 52 -4.20 -4.47 -8.80
CA LEU A 52 -3.28 -4.89 -7.74
C LEU A 52 -3.70 -4.32 -6.38
N TRP A 53 -3.96 -3.03 -6.31
CA TRP A 53 -4.37 -2.37 -5.07
C TRP A 53 -5.78 -2.76 -4.62
N ALA A 54 -6.70 -3.00 -5.56
CA ALA A 54 -8.04 -3.52 -5.26
C ALA A 54 -7.98 -4.94 -4.67
N ALA A 55 -7.05 -5.78 -5.12
CA ALA A 55 -6.82 -7.09 -4.53
C ALA A 55 -6.34 -6.98 -3.07
N ILE A 56 -5.40 -6.06 -2.81
CA ILE A 56 -4.93 -5.78 -1.43
C ILE A 56 -6.05 -5.23 -0.56
N LEU A 57 -6.88 -4.33 -1.08
CA LEU A 57 -8.05 -3.79 -0.38
C LEU A 57 -9.03 -4.91 -0.02
N SER A 58 -9.40 -5.74 -1.00
CA SER A 58 -10.32 -6.87 -0.81
C SER A 58 -9.78 -7.84 0.25
N ALA A 59 -8.50 -8.22 0.14
CA ALA A 59 -7.85 -9.09 1.13
C ALA A 59 -7.75 -8.44 2.52
N SER A 60 -7.60 -7.12 2.60
CA SER A 60 -7.61 -6.39 3.88
C SER A 60 -9.00 -6.40 4.53
N VAL A 61 -10.08 -6.32 3.75
CA VAL A 61 -11.45 -6.50 4.27
C VAL A 61 -11.63 -7.89 4.88
N PHE A 62 -11.19 -8.95 4.21
CA PHE A 62 -11.21 -10.30 4.78
C PHE A 62 -10.30 -10.44 6.01
N GLY A 63 -9.16 -9.75 6.01
CA GLY A 63 -8.24 -9.67 7.14
C GLY A 63 -8.85 -9.07 8.41
N LEU A 64 -9.89 -8.24 8.33
CA LEU A 64 -10.60 -7.77 9.53
C LEU A 64 -11.28 -8.92 10.29
N PHE A 65 -11.79 -9.91 9.56
CA PHE A 65 -12.49 -11.07 10.14
C PHE A 65 -11.52 -12.21 10.49
N MET A 66 -10.54 -12.46 9.64
CA MET A 66 -9.56 -13.56 9.78
C MET A 66 -8.12 -13.02 9.82
N PRO A 67 -7.74 -12.24 10.84
CA PRO A 67 -6.52 -11.44 10.80
C PRO A 67 -5.22 -12.22 10.70
N VAL A 68 -5.14 -13.38 11.37
CA VAL A 68 -3.94 -14.22 11.38
C VAL A 68 -3.76 -14.92 10.02
N LEU A 69 -4.84 -15.44 9.44
CA LEU A 69 -4.81 -16.11 8.13
C LEU A 69 -4.31 -15.17 7.03
N PHE A 70 -4.72 -13.90 7.08
CA PHE A 70 -4.33 -12.89 6.09
C PHE A 70 -3.02 -12.18 6.41
N ALA A 71 -2.34 -12.49 7.52
CA ALA A 71 -1.08 -11.82 7.90
C ALA A 71 0.00 -11.83 6.80
N PRO A 72 0.16 -12.91 5.99
CA PRO A 72 1.08 -12.89 4.85
C PRO A 72 0.83 -11.77 3.83
N LEU A 73 -0.41 -11.25 3.73
CA LEU A 73 -0.72 -10.08 2.91
C LEU A 73 0.11 -8.86 3.35
N LEU A 74 0.24 -8.63 4.66
CA LEU A 74 1.03 -7.51 5.18
C LEU A 74 2.51 -7.68 4.85
N LEU A 75 3.03 -8.91 4.87
CA LEU A 75 4.41 -9.22 4.47
C LEU A 75 4.65 -8.88 3.00
N VAL A 76 3.78 -9.36 2.11
CA VAL A 76 3.84 -9.05 0.67
C VAL A 76 3.77 -7.54 0.45
N GLN A 77 2.92 -6.84 1.19
CA GLN A 77 2.83 -5.38 1.13
C GLN A 77 4.12 -4.68 1.55
N ILE A 78 4.78 -5.12 2.62
CA ILE A 78 6.08 -4.55 3.05
C ILE A 78 7.10 -4.73 1.92
N ILE A 79 7.23 -5.95 1.38
CA ILE A 79 8.19 -6.26 0.32
C ILE A 79 7.92 -5.40 -0.92
N TYR A 80 6.67 -5.41 -1.41
CA TYR A 80 6.29 -4.63 -2.59
C TYR A 80 6.57 -3.14 -2.41
N LYS A 81 6.17 -2.56 -1.26
CA LYS A 81 6.34 -1.12 -1.00
C LYS A 81 7.81 -0.75 -0.83
N ALA A 82 8.61 -1.60 -0.19
CA ALA A 82 10.05 -1.41 -0.09
C ALA A 82 10.70 -1.43 -1.48
N LEU A 83 10.37 -2.41 -2.33
CA LEU A 83 10.86 -2.48 -3.70
C LEU A 83 10.40 -1.28 -4.53
N TRP A 84 9.16 -0.83 -4.37
CA TRP A 84 8.67 0.35 -5.08
C TRP A 84 9.42 1.61 -4.64
N LEU A 85 9.69 1.79 -3.33
CA LEU A 85 10.48 2.91 -2.84
C LEU A 85 11.93 2.88 -3.38
N THR A 86 12.57 1.71 -3.43
CA THR A 86 13.97 1.60 -3.83
C THR A 86 14.18 1.55 -5.34
N LEU A 87 13.27 0.92 -6.10
CA LEU A 87 13.42 0.74 -7.55
C LEU A 87 12.73 1.84 -8.35
N PHE A 88 11.73 2.51 -7.78
CA PHE A 88 10.98 3.57 -8.48
C PHE A 88 11.26 4.96 -7.90
N VAL A 89 11.08 5.17 -6.59
CA VAL A 89 11.23 6.51 -5.99
C VAL A 89 12.69 6.93 -5.86
N LEU A 90 13.54 6.07 -5.31
CA LEU A 90 14.93 6.40 -5.04
C LEU A 90 15.69 6.87 -6.31
N PRO A 91 15.58 6.22 -7.48
CA PRO A 91 16.22 6.71 -8.70
C PRO A 91 15.72 8.09 -9.15
N LEU A 92 14.42 8.39 -8.97
CA LEU A 92 13.88 9.72 -9.28
C LEU A 92 14.48 10.79 -8.37
N VAL A 93 14.55 10.51 -7.07
CA VAL A 93 15.14 11.42 -6.08
C VAL A 93 16.62 11.67 -6.36
N LEU A 94 17.40 10.61 -6.63
CA LEU A 94 18.82 10.72 -6.97
C LEU A 94 19.05 11.50 -8.27
N ALA A 95 18.11 11.41 -9.23
CA ALA A 95 18.15 12.17 -10.47
C ALA A 95 17.56 13.59 -10.36
N GLY A 96 17.17 14.04 -9.16
CA GLY A 96 16.54 15.35 -8.94
C GLY A 96 15.18 15.53 -9.63
N LYS A 97 14.50 14.42 -9.97
CA LYS A 97 13.19 14.43 -10.64
C LYS A 97 12.05 14.45 -9.60
N PRO A 98 10.88 15.03 -9.94
CA PRO A 98 9.70 14.94 -9.09
C PRO A 98 9.31 13.48 -8.82
N ALA A 99 9.09 13.16 -7.55
CA ALA A 99 8.57 11.88 -7.11
C ALA A 99 7.16 12.05 -6.52
N PRO A 100 6.30 11.02 -6.57
CA PRO A 100 4.97 11.10 -6.00
C PRO A 100 5.04 10.93 -4.47
N TRP A 101 5.46 12.00 -3.80
CA TRP A 101 5.73 12.02 -2.36
C TRP A 101 4.53 11.62 -1.51
N GLY A 102 3.31 11.91 -1.95
CA GLY A 102 2.09 11.53 -1.22
C GLY A 102 2.03 10.02 -0.95
N ILE A 103 2.16 9.21 -2.00
CA ILE A 103 2.15 7.75 -1.85
C ILE A 103 3.47 7.20 -1.31
N ALA A 104 4.61 7.83 -1.65
CA ALA A 104 5.92 7.42 -1.14
C ALA A 104 6.01 7.53 0.39
N SER A 105 5.52 8.62 0.98
CA SER A 105 5.51 8.79 2.44
C SER A 105 4.61 7.76 3.13
N ILE A 106 3.45 7.44 2.56
CA ILE A 106 2.57 6.38 3.08
C ILE A 106 3.26 5.02 3.02
N PHE A 107 3.93 4.71 1.90
CA PHE A 107 4.64 3.46 1.73
C PHE A 107 5.81 3.34 2.71
N ALA A 108 6.55 4.43 2.94
CA ALA A 108 7.63 4.47 3.92
C ALA A 108 7.09 4.21 5.34
N ALA A 109 5.99 4.86 5.72
CA ALA A 109 5.35 4.63 7.01
C ALA A 109 4.93 3.17 7.21
N ILE A 110 4.34 2.54 6.18
CA ILE A 110 3.95 1.13 6.23
C ILE A 110 5.17 0.21 6.36
N VAL A 111 6.21 0.42 5.54
CA VAL A 111 7.44 -0.38 5.58
C VAL A 111 8.14 -0.27 6.94
N LEU A 112 8.08 0.89 7.58
CA LEU A 112 8.68 1.09 8.90
C LEU A 112 7.82 0.55 10.05
N THR A 113 6.49 0.49 9.91
CA THR A 113 5.59 0.14 11.03
C THR A 113 5.09 -1.31 10.99
N TYR A 114 4.77 -1.85 9.82
CA TYR A 114 4.15 -3.19 9.71
C TYR A 114 5.07 -4.36 10.07
N PRO A 115 6.41 -4.30 9.92
CA PRO A 115 7.29 -5.34 10.45
C PRO A 115 7.10 -5.57 11.95
N PHE A 116 6.88 -4.52 12.73
CA PHE A 116 6.62 -4.63 14.18
C PHE A 116 5.26 -5.27 14.48
N VAL A 117 4.24 -4.97 13.65
CA VAL A 117 2.92 -5.61 13.76
C VAL A 117 3.04 -7.11 13.51
N LEU A 118 3.74 -7.52 12.44
CA LEU A 118 3.96 -8.92 12.10
C LEU A 118 4.83 -9.65 13.13
N TRP A 119 5.92 -9.02 13.56
CA TRP A 119 6.79 -9.56 14.60
C TRP A 119 5.98 -9.90 15.85
N ARG A 120 5.17 -8.96 16.33
CA ARG A 120 4.33 -9.18 17.51
C ARG A 120 3.28 -10.25 17.25
N ALA A 121 2.76 -10.34 16.03
CA ALA A 121 1.76 -11.34 15.69
C ALA A 121 2.26 -12.78 15.66
N TRP A 122 3.50 -13.01 15.24
CA TRP A 122 4.09 -14.35 15.14
C TRP A 122 4.91 -14.79 16.35
N SER A 123 5.27 -13.84 17.23
CA SER A 123 5.96 -14.13 18.50
C SER A 123 5.01 -14.34 19.68
N SER A 124 3.69 -14.25 19.45
CA SER A 124 2.63 -14.51 20.44
C SER A 124 2.09 -15.91 20.28
#